data_AF-A0A9X3JZR4-F1
#
_entry.id   AF-A0A9X3JZR4-F1
#
_cell.length_a   1.000
_cell.length_b   1.000
_cell.length_c   1.000
_cell.angle_alpha   90.00
_cell.angle_beta   90.00
_cell.angle_gamma   90.00
#
_symmetry.space_group_name_H-M   'P 1'
#
loop_
_entity.id
_entity.type
_entity.pdbx_description
1 polymer ?
#
loop_
_entity_poly.entity_id
_entity_poly.type
_entity_poly.pdbx_seq_one_letter_code
_entity_poly.pdbx_strand_id
1 'polypeptide(L)'
;MKHLVPLIVVGVHRDITTTQYPQVPEHEIPILQAIHGDTNVYPGEPNGENTALDADDEYERLTRKYNEDAVRDAYGVTARGDIRRAVLNASVGQVENENTGIVLEGPDSKPKSVKTGAPASDTAGQEAAGKPGAQWTKAQLLEYASAHDIDVDEDATKAQILEAIKAAVPA
;
A
#
# COMPACT_ATOMS: atom_id res chain seq x y z
N MET A 1 -0.42 -19.51 -1.50
CA MET A 1 0.40 -18.55 -2.31
C MET A 1 -0.29 -17.21 -2.16
N LYS A 2 0.45 -16.10 -2.02
CA LYS A 2 -0.22 -14.81 -1.80
C LYS A 2 -0.40 -14.06 -3.11
N HIS A 3 -1.57 -13.47 -3.28
CA HIS A 3 -1.98 -12.63 -4.37
C HIS A 3 -1.85 -11.17 -3.95
N LEU A 4 -1.15 -10.37 -4.74
CA LEU A 4 -1.14 -8.92 -4.59
C LEU A 4 -2.47 -8.39 -5.09
N VAL A 5 -3.27 -7.83 -4.18
CA VAL A 5 -4.58 -7.26 -4.45
C VAL A 5 -4.54 -5.75 -4.17
N PRO A 6 -4.97 -4.89 -5.11
CA PRO A 6 -5.01 -3.45 -4.90
C PRO A 6 -5.90 -3.04 -3.74
N LEU A 7 -5.48 -2.01 -3.03
CA LEU A 7 -6.26 -1.35 -2.00
C LEU A 7 -6.96 -0.12 -2.57
N ILE A 8 -8.16 0.13 -2.07
CA ILE A 8 -8.95 1.33 -2.33
C ILE A 8 -9.22 2.03 -1.00
N VAL A 9 -9.23 3.35 -1.00
CA VAL A 9 -9.69 4.13 0.16
C VAL A 9 -11.21 4.17 0.11
N VAL A 10 -11.88 3.67 1.15
CA VAL A 10 -13.35 3.66 1.22
C VAL A 10 -13.80 4.64 2.29
N GLY A 11 -14.65 5.60 1.93
CA GLY A 11 -15.31 6.46 2.89
C GLY A 11 -16.43 5.70 3.61
N VAL A 12 -16.42 5.64 4.93
CA VAL A 12 -17.44 4.98 5.74
C VAL A 12 -18.00 5.97 6.75
N HIS A 13 -19.25 6.36 6.60
CA HIS A 13 -19.94 7.17 7.61
C HIS A 13 -20.29 6.30 8.80
N ARG A 14 -19.71 6.60 9.96
CA ARG A 14 -20.07 5.93 11.22
C ARG A 14 -21.26 6.60 11.89
N ASP A 15 -21.36 7.91 11.73
CA ASP A 15 -22.44 8.73 12.24
C ASP A 15 -22.57 10.02 11.40
N ILE A 16 -23.46 10.93 11.81
CA ILE A 16 -23.78 12.18 11.10
C ILE A 16 -22.54 13.09 10.93
N THR A 17 -21.55 12.95 11.80
CA THR A 17 -20.38 13.84 11.90
C THR A 17 -19.05 13.16 11.64
N THR A 18 -19.02 11.83 11.63
CA THR A 18 -17.79 11.05 11.57
C THR A 18 -17.74 10.17 10.33
N THR A 19 -16.78 10.46 9.46
CA THR A 19 -16.42 9.63 8.31
C THR A 19 -15.03 9.04 8.53
N GLN A 20 -14.89 7.73 8.33
CA GLN A 20 -13.62 7.03 8.34
C GLN A 20 -13.18 6.71 6.92
N TYR A 21 -11.87 6.56 6.72
CA TYR A 21 -11.27 6.27 5.42
C TYR A 21 -10.39 5.00 5.47
N PRO A 22 -10.95 3.83 5.81
CA PRO A 22 -10.19 2.58 5.75
C PRO A 22 -9.69 2.28 4.33
N GLN A 23 -8.48 1.72 4.26
CA GLN A 23 -7.98 1.10 3.04
C GLN A 23 -8.33 -0.37 3.04
N VAL A 24 -9.04 -0.83 2.01
CA VAL A 24 -9.47 -2.22 1.90
C VAL A 24 -9.39 -2.69 0.44
N PRO A 25 -9.22 -4.00 0.20
CA PRO A 25 -9.51 -4.60 -1.09
C PRO A 25 -10.97 -4.39 -1.51
N GLU A 26 -11.21 -4.33 -2.82
CA GLU A 26 -12.55 -4.10 -3.39
C GLU A 26 -13.59 -5.13 -2.90
N HIS A 27 -13.19 -6.39 -2.74
CA HIS A 27 -14.07 -7.46 -2.27
C HIS A 27 -14.46 -7.33 -0.79
N GLU A 28 -13.89 -6.39 -0.02
CA GLU A 28 -14.36 -6.09 1.34
C GLU A 28 -15.51 -5.06 1.36
N ILE A 29 -15.74 -4.32 0.26
CA ILE A 29 -16.80 -3.29 0.20
C ILE A 29 -18.20 -3.86 0.50
N PRO A 30 -18.63 -5.00 -0.09
CA PRO A 30 -19.96 -5.55 0.21
C PRO A 30 -20.15 -5.88 1.69
N ILE A 31 -19.06 -6.24 2.39
CA ILE A 31 -19.09 -6.52 3.84
C ILE A 31 -19.25 -5.21 4.61
N LEU A 32 -18.52 -4.15 4.22
CA LEU A 32 -18.69 -2.83 4.82
C LEU A 32 -20.11 -2.30 4.60
N GLN A 33 -20.70 -2.54 3.42
CA GLN A 33 -22.08 -2.18 3.10
C GLN A 33 -23.09 -2.95 3.95
N ALA A 34 -22.87 -4.25 4.19
CA ALA A 34 -23.71 -5.04 5.09
C ALA A 34 -23.66 -4.52 6.55
N ILE A 35 -22.51 -4.03 7.01
CA ILE A 35 -22.33 -3.53 8.39
C ILE A 35 -22.86 -2.10 8.55
N HIS A 36 -22.54 -1.21 7.61
CA HIS A 36 -22.77 0.22 7.73
C HIS A 36 -23.98 0.72 6.94
N GLY A 37 -24.52 -0.08 6.03
CA GLY A 37 -25.57 0.27 5.08
C GLY A 37 -25.00 0.81 3.76
N ASP A 38 -25.65 0.44 2.65
CA ASP A 38 -25.21 0.76 1.29
C ASP A 38 -24.96 2.26 1.06
N THR A 39 -25.81 3.12 1.66
CA THR A 39 -25.73 4.57 1.50
C THR A 39 -24.61 5.21 2.31
N ASN A 40 -24.01 4.48 3.25
CA ASN A 40 -22.99 5.00 4.16
C ASN A 40 -21.56 4.62 3.75
N VAL A 41 -21.41 3.85 2.67
CA VAL A 41 -20.14 3.38 2.15
C VAL A 41 -19.89 3.95 0.76
N TYR A 42 -18.76 4.63 0.61
CA TYR A 42 -18.38 5.39 -0.58
C TYR A 42 -17.04 4.88 -1.09
N PRO A 43 -17.04 3.98 -2.10
CA PRO A 43 -15.81 3.54 -2.74
C PRO A 43 -15.07 4.73 -3.35
N GLY A 44 -13.78 4.86 -3.02
CA GLY A 44 -12.87 5.79 -3.68
C GLY A 44 -12.09 5.11 -4.80
N GLU A 45 -11.10 5.84 -5.32
CA GLU A 45 -10.17 5.32 -6.32
C GLU A 45 -9.10 4.40 -5.68
N PRO A 46 -8.50 3.48 -6.46
CA PRO A 46 -7.33 2.72 -6.03
C PRO A 46 -6.20 3.66 -5.61
N ASN A 47 -5.60 3.41 -4.45
CA ASN A 47 -4.54 4.27 -3.90
C ASN A 47 -3.13 3.89 -4.41
N GLY A 48 -3.03 2.89 -5.30
CA GLY A 48 -1.77 2.36 -5.81
C GLY A 48 -1.05 1.41 -4.84
N GLU A 49 -1.57 1.20 -3.62
CA GLU A 49 -1.05 0.21 -2.67
C GLU A 49 -1.64 -1.18 -2.96
N ASN A 50 -0.87 -2.22 -2.63
CA ASN A 50 -1.31 -3.61 -2.77
C ASN A 50 -1.14 -4.33 -1.43
N THR A 51 -2.03 -5.28 -1.16
CA THR A 51 -1.92 -6.19 -0.01
C THR A 51 -1.75 -7.63 -0.49
N ALA A 52 -0.93 -8.41 0.22
CA ALA A 52 -0.67 -9.80 -0.11
C ALA A 52 -1.68 -10.71 0.62
N LEU A 53 -2.61 -11.30 -0.12
CA LEU A 53 -3.70 -12.13 0.41
C LEU A 53 -3.58 -13.58 -0.03
N ASP A 54 -3.78 -14.53 0.88
CA ASP A 54 -3.96 -15.92 0.47
C ASP A 54 -5.45 -16.14 0.13
N ALA A 55 -5.73 -16.51 -1.12
CA ALA A 55 -7.09 -16.67 -1.61
C ALA A 55 -7.84 -17.82 -0.89
N ASP A 56 -7.12 -18.81 -0.37
CA ASP A 56 -7.72 -19.97 0.29
C ASP A 56 -8.07 -19.69 1.78
N ASP A 57 -7.39 -18.74 2.41
CA ASP A 57 -7.59 -18.31 3.82
C ASP A 57 -8.34 -16.99 3.97
N GLU A 58 -8.69 -16.33 2.85
CA GLU A 58 -9.28 -15.00 2.87
C GLU A 58 -10.64 -14.97 3.59
N TYR A 59 -11.46 -16.01 3.40
CA TYR A 59 -12.74 -16.13 4.06
C TYR A 59 -12.59 -16.12 5.60
N GLU A 60 -11.64 -16.88 6.12
CA GLU A 60 -11.31 -16.95 7.54
C GLU A 60 -10.77 -15.60 8.05
N ARG A 61 -9.94 -14.91 7.26
CA ARG A 61 -9.44 -13.57 7.58
C ARG A 61 -10.59 -12.57 7.75
N LEU A 62 -11.51 -12.53 6.78
CA LEU A 62 -12.65 -11.61 6.80
C LEU A 62 -13.62 -11.94 7.92
N THR A 63 -13.89 -13.22 8.15
CA THR A 63 -14.73 -13.68 9.27
C THR A 63 -14.15 -13.25 10.61
N ARG A 64 -12.83 -13.30 10.80
CA ARG A 64 -12.18 -12.80 12.02
C ARG A 64 -12.25 -11.28 12.15
N LYS A 65 -12.18 -10.55 11.03
CA LYS A 65 -12.15 -9.09 11.00
C LYS A 65 -13.55 -8.47 11.17
N TYR A 66 -14.57 -9.08 10.59
CA TYR A 66 -15.93 -8.51 10.45
C TYR A 66 -17.04 -9.33 11.12
N ASN A 67 -16.71 -10.52 11.64
CA ASN A 67 -17.64 -11.57 12.08
C ASN A 67 -18.32 -12.32 10.91
N GLU A 68 -18.73 -13.56 11.19
CA GLU A 68 -19.32 -14.46 10.19
C GLU A 68 -20.64 -13.93 9.62
N ASP A 69 -21.48 -13.36 10.48
CA ASP A 69 -22.80 -12.84 10.09
C ASP A 69 -22.68 -11.76 9.01
N ALA A 70 -21.77 -10.80 9.17
CA ALA A 70 -21.56 -9.74 8.18
C ALA A 70 -21.03 -10.27 6.84
N VAL A 71 -20.13 -11.26 6.87
CA VAL A 71 -19.59 -11.89 5.66
C VAL A 71 -20.69 -12.66 4.93
N ARG A 72 -21.55 -13.36 5.68
CA ARG A 72 -22.67 -14.12 5.15
C ARG A 72 -23.79 -13.22 4.63
N ASP A 73 -24.05 -12.08 5.27
CA ASP A 73 -25.04 -11.11 4.77
C ASP A 73 -24.58 -10.49 3.44
N ALA A 74 -23.28 -10.25 3.28
CA ALA A 74 -22.71 -9.69 2.06
C ALA A 74 -22.64 -10.68 0.88
N TYR A 75 -22.23 -11.93 1.13
CA TYR A 75 -21.94 -12.90 0.07
C TYR A 75 -22.85 -14.14 0.07
N GLY A 76 -23.69 -14.33 1.07
CA GLY A 76 -24.58 -15.48 1.19
C GLY A 76 -23.84 -16.81 1.41
N VAL A 77 -24.49 -17.89 0.99
CA VAL A 77 -24.02 -19.28 1.20
C VAL A 77 -22.74 -19.58 0.41
N THR A 78 -22.48 -18.83 -0.67
CA THR A 78 -21.34 -19.02 -1.56
C THR A 78 -20.11 -18.19 -1.17
N ALA A 79 -20.14 -17.52 -0.01
CA ALA A 79 -19.11 -16.60 0.46
C ALA A 79 -17.67 -17.10 0.27
N ARG A 80 -17.36 -18.31 0.72
CA ARG A 80 -16.01 -18.86 0.59
C ARG A 80 -15.52 -18.94 -0.87
N GLY A 81 -16.41 -19.32 -1.79
CA GLY A 81 -16.07 -19.45 -3.21
C GLY A 81 -16.01 -18.09 -3.92
N ASP A 82 -16.94 -17.20 -3.62
CA ASP A 82 -17.02 -15.88 -4.25
C ASP A 82 -15.88 -14.97 -3.81
N ILE A 83 -15.53 -14.97 -2.52
CA ILE A 83 -14.40 -14.22 -1.96
C ILE A 83 -13.09 -14.73 -2.57
N ARG A 84 -12.88 -16.05 -2.62
CA ARG A 84 -11.71 -16.64 -3.27
C ARG A 84 -11.60 -16.20 -4.73
N ARG A 85 -12.68 -16.27 -5.49
CA ARG A 85 -12.70 -15.84 -6.89
C ARG A 85 -12.42 -14.34 -7.02
N ALA A 86 -12.93 -13.52 -6.12
CA ALA A 86 -12.69 -12.08 -6.12
C ALA A 86 -11.20 -11.75 -5.89
N VAL A 87 -10.54 -12.41 -4.93
CA VAL A 87 -9.09 -12.27 -4.71
C VAL A 87 -8.29 -12.68 -5.95
N LEU A 88 -8.64 -13.81 -6.56
CA LEU A 88 -7.95 -14.29 -7.76
C LEU A 88 -8.12 -13.34 -8.95
N ASN A 89 -9.32 -12.78 -9.13
CA ASN A 89 -9.62 -11.86 -10.23
C ASN A 89 -8.96 -10.47 -10.03
N ALA A 90 -8.88 -10.00 -8.80
CA ALA A 90 -8.26 -8.72 -8.46
C ALA A 90 -6.72 -8.81 -8.35
N SER A 91 -6.15 -10.00 -8.47
CA SER A 91 -4.72 -10.24 -8.33
C SER A 91 -3.94 -9.56 -9.48
N VAL A 92 -3.02 -8.65 -9.13
CA VAL A 92 -2.09 -8.00 -10.07
C VAL A 92 -0.70 -8.63 -10.08
N GLY A 93 -0.48 -9.64 -9.24
CA GLY A 93 0.77 -10.35 -9.09
C GLY A 93 0.71 -11.39 -7.98
N GLN A 94 1.76 -12.20 -7.87
CA GLN A 94 1.90 -13.22 -6.84
C GLN A 94 3.20 -13.03 -6.07
N VAL A 95 3.17 -13.32 -4.77
CA VAL A 95 4.34 -13.31 -3.90
C VAL A 95 4.40 -14.65 -3.17
N GLU A 96 5.60 -15.22 -3.13
CA GLU A 96 5.85 -16.44 -2.37
C GLU A 96 5.65 -16.17 -0.87
N ASN A 97 5.18 -17.18 -0.14
CA ASN A 97 4.89 -17.02 1.28
C ASN A 97 6.20 -17.04 2.07
N GLU A 98 6.98 -15.95 2.00
CA GLU A 98 8.16 -15.78 2.84
C GLU A 98 7.68 -15.56 4.28
N ASN A 99 7.64 -16.64 5.05
CA ASN A 99 7.56 -16.59 6.49
C ASN A 99 8.94 -16.18 7.05
N THR A 100 9.44 -15.01 6.65
CA THR A 100 10.61 -14.40 7.28
C THR A 100 10.14 -13.75 8.57
N GLY A 101 10.12 -14.57 9.62
CA GLY A 101 10.00 -14.08 10.99
C GLY A 101 11.03 -12.97 11.19
N ILE A 102 10.55 -11.77 11.48
CA ILE A 102 11.40 -10.63 11.81
C ILE A 102 12.20 -11.03 13.05
N VAL A 103 13.48 -11.35 12.86
CA VAL A 103 14.44 -11.40 13.97
C VAL A 103 14.53 -9.96 14.47
N LEU A 104 13.91 -9.69 15.62
CA LEU A 104 14.17 -8.47 16.38
C LEU A 104 15.63 -8.54 16.87
N GLU A 105 16.58 -8.09 16.04
CA GLU A 105 17.96 -7.88 16.48
C GLU A 105 17.97 -6.73 17.50
N GLY A 106 18.11 -7.11 18.78
CA GLY A 106 18.55 -6.19 19.82
C GLY A 106 20.00 -5.72 19.57
N PRO A 107 20.42 -4.58 20.15
CA PRO A 107 21.57 -3.80 19.68
C PRO A 107 22.99 -4.34 19.99
N ASP A 108 23.16 -5.64 20.24
CA ASP A 108 24.49 -6.19 20.59
C ASP A 108 24.80 -7.49 19.84
N SER A 109 25.38 -7.37 18.65
CA SER A 109 26.32 -8.37 18.13
C SER A 109 27.20 -7.80 17.02
N LYS A 110 28.52 -7.87 17.22
CA LYS A 110 29.59 -7.45 16.29
C LYS A 110 29.43 -8.10 14.91
N PRO A 111 29.85 -7.42 13.82
CA PRO A 111 29.71 -7.94 12.47
C PRO A 111 30.71 -9.08 12.24
N LYS A 112 30.22 -10.26 11.85
CA LYS A 112 31.03 -11.23 11.10
C LYS A 112 30.90 -10.93 9.62
N SER A 113 32.01 -10.48 9.06
CA SER A 113 32.26 -10.30 7.65
C SER A 113 31.93 -11.55 6.83
N VAL A 114 30.98 -11.43 5.90
CA VAL A 114 31.02 -12.19 4.65
C VAL A 114 30.88 -11.19 3.52
N LYS A 115 31.95 -11.11 2.73
CA LYS A 115 32.12 -10.20 1.61
C LYS A 115 31.49 -10.79 0.35
N THR A 116 30.64 -9.98 -0.25
CA THR A 116 30.47 -9.68 -1.69
C THR A 116 30.03 -10.77 -2.68
N GLY A 117 28.88 -10.48 -3.29
CA GLY A 117 28.49 -10.90 -4.62
C GLY A 117 27.21 -10.18 -5.09
N ALA A 118 27.21 -8.83 -5.11
CA ALA A 118 26.22 -8.01 -5.81
C ALA A 118 26.74 -7.70 -7.25
N PRO A 119 25.89 -7.31 -8.21
CA PRO A 119 25.05 -6.09 -8.16
C PRO A 119 23.54 -6.41 -8.29
N ALA A 120 22.64 -5.92 -7.42
CA ALA A 120 22.04 -4.56 -7.35
C ALA A 120 21.27 -4.20 -8.66
N SER A 121 19.99 -3.84 -8.69
CA SER A 121 19.17 -3.04 -7.75
C SER A 121 17.70 -3.49 -7.81
N ASP A 122 16.99 -3.75 -6.71
CA ASP A 122 16.52 -2.85 -5.63
C ASP A 122 15.47 -1.83 -6.09
N THR A 123 14.23 -2.28 -5.95
CA THR A 123 13.03 -1.50 -5.64
C THR A 123 13.29 -0.58 -4.45
N ALA A 124 13.14 0.73 -4.64
CA ALA A 124 12.97 1.69 -3.56
C ALA A 124 12.02 2.79 -4.04
N GLY A 125 10.73 2.51 -3.91
CA GLY A 125 9.65 3.44 -4.24
C GLY A 125 8.58 3.39 -3.17
N GLN A 126 8.80 4.12 -2.07
CA GLN A 126 7.74 4.79 -1.32
C GLN A 126 8.38 5.66 -0.23
N GLU A 127 8.22 6.98 -0.34
CA GLU A 127 7.85 7.82 0.80
C GLU A 127 7.48 9.22 0.30
N ALA A 128 6.20 9.54 0.47
CA ALA A 128 5.62 10.80 0.91
C ALA A 128 6.07 12.13 0.27
N ALA A 129 5.07 13.01 0.12
CA ALA A 129 5.22 14.45 0.07
C ALA A 129 5.94 15.00 1.33
N GLY A 130 7.25 14.79 1.40
CA GLY A 130 8.18 15.33 2.37
C GLY A 130 9.23 16.16 1.64
N LYS A 131 9.82 17.14 2.33
CA LYS A 131 10.84 18.03 1.77
C LYS A 131 11.92 17.23 1.02
N PRO A 132 12.35 17.69 -0.17
CA PRO A 132 13.33 16.97 -0.98
C PRO A 132 14.60 16.70 -0.16
N GLY A 133 14.97 15.42 -0.06
CA GLY A 133 16.05 14.94 0.81
C GLY A 133 17.17 14.25 0.02
N ALA A 134 18.34 14.09 0.64
CA ALA A 134 19.49 13.44 0.00
C ALA A 134 19.23 11.97 -0.40
N GLN A 135 18.20 11.36 0.18
CA GLN A 135 17.72 10.01 -0.13
C GLN A 135 16.97 9.90 -1.47
N TRP A 136 16.48 11.01 -2.03
CA TRP A 136 15.72 11.01 -3.28
C TRP A 136 16.63 10.80 -4.49
N THR A 137 16.19 10.02 -5.46
CA THR A 137 16.92 9.78 -6.72
C THR A 137 16.92 11.04 -7.59
N LYS A 138 17.84 11.12 -8.58
CA LYS A 138 17.87 12.25 -9.53
C LYS A 138 16.50 12.40 -10.23
N ALA A 139 15.91 11.29 -10.68
CA ALA A 139 14.59 11.28 -11.31
C ALA A 139 13.49 11.86 -10.42
N GLN A 140 13.45 11.47 -9.14
CA GLN A 140 12.48 12.00 -8.17
C GLN A 140 12.64 13.51 -7.93
N LEU A 141 13.88 14.01 -7.95
CA LEU A 141 14.13 15.46 -7.81
C LEU A 141 13.70 16.23 -9.07
N LEU A 142 13.94 15.70 -10.28
CA LEU A 142 13.45 16.33 -11.52
C LEU A 142 11.92 16.35 -11.57
N GLU A 143 11.27 15.24 -11.21
CA GLU A 143 9.81 15.14 -11.18
C GLU A 143 9.20 16.15 -10.20
N TYR A 144 9.81 16.30 -9.02
CA TYR A 144 9.40 17.32 -8.05
C TYR A 144 9.63 18.75 -8.56
N ALA A 145 10.77 19.02 -9.19
CA ALA A 145 11.06 20.32 -9.76
C ALA A 145 10.04 20.69 -10.86
N SER A 146 9.73 19.74 -11.76
CA SER A 146 8.72 19.92 -12.79
C SER A 146 7.31 20.10 -12.21
N ALA A 147 6.95 19.39 -11.14
CA ALA A 147 5.66 19.52 -10.49
C ALA A 147 5.48 20.86 -9.75
N HIS A 148 6.58 21.53 -9.39
CA HIS A 148 6.62 22.80 -8.66
C HIS A 148 7.04 24.00 -9.53
N ASP A 149 7.09 23.84 -10.86
CA ASP A 149 7.52 24.85 -11.83
C ASP A 149 8.92 25.43 -11.53
N ILE A 150 9.84 24.60 -11.03
CA ILE A 150 11.23 24.96 -10.71
C ILE A 150 12.11 24.63 -11.93
N ASP A 151 12.72 25.66 -12.51
CA ASP A 151 13.65 25.52 -13.63
C ASP A 151 14.96 24.88 -13.13
N VAL A 152 15.16 23.60 -13.45
CA VAL A 152 16.38 22.84 -13.12
C VAL A 152 16.99 22.26 -14.39
N ASP A 153 18.31 22.39 -14.51
CA ASP A 153 19.06 21.80 -15.61
C ASP A 153 19.08 20.27 -15.48
N GLU A 154 18.53 19.56 -16.47
CA GLU A 154 18.45 18.09 -16.50
C GLU A 154 19.82 17.42 -16.53
N ASP A 155 20.85 18.11 -17.01
CA ASP A 155 22.24 17.63 -17.03
C ASP A 155 22.96 17.85 -15.69
N ALA A 156 22.38 18.64 -14.78
CA ALA A 156 22.97 18.92 -13.48
C ALA A 156 23.06 17.65 -12.60
N THR A 157 24.00 17.68 -11.66
CA THR A 157 24.16 16.59 -10.69
C THR A 157 23.01 16.58 -9.69
N LYS A 158 22.70 15.40 -9.13
CA LYS A 158 21.67 15.24 -8.09
C LYS A 158 21.80 16.26 -6.95
N ALA A 159 23.03 16.60 -6.56
CA ALA A 159 23.29 17.58 -5.50
C ALA A 159 22.87 19.01 -5.91
N GLN A 160 23.14 19.40 -7.15
CA GLN A 160 22.78 20.72 -7.68
C GLN A 160 21.25 20.86 -7.84
N ILE A 161 20.57 19.81 -8.30
CA ILE A 161 19.11 19.80 -8.42
C ILE A 161 18.46 19.91 -7.04
N LEU A 162 18.98 19.17 -6.05
CA LEU A 162 18.50 19.26 -4.66
C LEU A 162 18.71 20.66 -4.07
N GLU A 163 19.83 21.32 -4.37
CA GLU A 163 20.11 22.69 -3.93
C GLU A 163 19.16 23.71 -4.57
N ALA A 164 18.91 23.60 -5.88
CA ALA A 164 17.97 24.45 -6.60
C ALA A 164 16.55 24.34 -6.02
N ILE A 165 16.08 23.12 -5.73
CA ILE A 165 14.76 22.91 -5.14
C ILE A 165 14.69 23.50 -3.72
N LYS A 166 15.75 23.34 -2.90
CA LYS A 166 15.82 23.95 -1.56
C LYS A 166 15.84 25.49 -1.60
N ALA A 167 16.41 26.08 -2.63
CA ALA A 167 16.42 27.52 -2.82
C ALA A 167 15.04 28.06 -3.25
N ALA A 168 14.29 27.28 -4.04
CA ALA A 168 12.97 27.66 -4.54
C ALA A 168 11.83 27.42 -3.54
N VAL A 169 11.95 26.42 -2.66
CA VAL A 169 10.93 26.07 -1.65
C VAL A 169 11.43 26.46 -0.26
N PRO A 170 11.08 27.65 0.28
CA PRO A 170 11.43 28.02 1.65
C PRO A 170 10.75 27.07 2.64
N ALA A 171 11.52 26.67 3.66
CA ALA A 171 11.16 25.67 4.66
C ALA A 171 9.90 25.99 5.47
#